data_AF-A0A0B1SMF7-F1
#
_entry.id   AF-A0A0B1SMF7-F1
#
_cell.length_a   1.000
_cell.length_b   1.000
_cell.length_c   1.000
_cell.angle_alpha   90.00
_cell.angle_beta   90.00
_cell.angle_gamma   90.00
#
_symmetry.space_group_name_H-M   'P 1'
#
loop_
_entity.id
_entity.type
_entity.pdbx_description
1 polymer ?
#
loop_
_entity_poly.entity_id
_entity_poly.type
_entity_poly.pdbx_seq_one_letter_code
_entity_poly.pdbx_strand_id
1 'polypeptide(L)'
;MFSPHSEPHKLKELKLSLKRNDLLEIIVENQGRQTWETIKDYKGIVSAVKLDGSQLMGWNSCPLDVEQLVKASVSQNSAAPFSVGDVFSGHFVANTKADTFIDMTSWGKGVVWLNGFNLGRYWSTAGPQKYLYVPAPLVQSGKNTFVFLELEKLSGDCDSSGSSCAISLLDHPLNYK
;
A
#
# COMPACT_ATOMS: atom_id res chain seq x y z
N MET A 1 -8.27 24.37 -2.47
CA MET A 1 -8.35 23.65 -1.19
C MET A 1 -7.20 22.66 -1.17
N PHE A 2 -6.08 23.00 -0.52
CA PHE A 2 -4.93 22.09 -0.43
C PHE A 2 -5.31 20.92 0.49
N SER A 3 -4.89 19.70 0.13
CA SER A 3 -4.99 18.57 1.05
C SER A 3 -4.30 18.94 2.36
N PRO A 4 -4.90 18.74 3.53
CA PRO A 4 -4.29 19.04 4.83
C PRO A 4 -2.99 18.25 5.10
N HIS A 5 -2.57 17.38 4.17
CA HIS A 5 -1.33 16.60 4.21
C HIS A 5 -0.24 17.08 3.25
N SER A 6 -0.41 18.18 2.51
CA SER A 6 0.61 18.69 1.59
C SER A 6 1.53 19.73 2.25
N GLU A 7 2.43 19.28 3.12
CA GLU A 7 3.73 19.95 3.31
C GLU A 7 4.84 19.10 2.67
N PRO A 8 4.96 19.08 1.33
CA PRO A 8 5.83 18.16 0.58
C PRO A 8 7.34 18.33 0.82
N HIS A 9 7.75 19.20 1.75
CA HIS A 9 9.16 19.55 1.99
C HIS A 9 9.55 19.59 3.47
N LYS A 10 8.70 19.11 4.39
CA LYS A 10 9.13 19.00 5.78
C LYS A 10 10.17 17.89 5.88
N LEU A 11 11.43 18.27 6.07
CA LEU A 11 12.52 17.36 6.39
C LEU A 11 12.10 16.55 7.63
N LYS A 12 11.75 15.28 7.40
CA LYS A 12 11.53 14.32 8.47
C LYS A 12 12.87 13.66 8.75
N GLU A 13 13.45 14.00 9.87
CA GLU A 13 14.53 13.21 10.45
C GLU A 13 13.93 11.97 11.10
N LEU A 14 14.53 10.81 10.82
CA LEU A 14 14.17 9.55 11.45
C LEU A 14 15.33 9.13 12.36
N LYS A 15 15.03 8.91 13.64
CA LYS A 15 16.02 8.35 14.57
C LYS A 15 16.11 6.85 14.34
N LEU A 16 17.29 6.39 13.96
CA LEU A 16 17.60 4.99 13.73
C LEU A 16 18.63 4.53 14.77
N SER A 17 18.51 3.28 15.23
CA SER A 17 19.53 2.62 16.04
C SER A 17 20.30 1.67 15.13
N LEU A 18 21.49 2.09 14.70
CA LEU A 18 22.29 1.40 13.69
C LEU A 18 23.62 0.94 14.27
N LYS A 19 24.12 -0.20 13.78
CA LYS A 19 25.48 -0.67 13.95
C LYS A 19 26.26 -0.44 12.65
N ARG A 20 27.59 -0.45 12.76
CA ARG A 20 28.46 -0.40 11.58
C ARG A 20 28.14 -1.58 10.67
N ASN A 21 28.03 -1.30 9.37
CA ASN A 21 27.70 -2.25 8.29
C ASN A 21 26.26 -2.77 8.29
N ASP A 22 25.34 -2.15 9.04
CA ASP A 22 23.92 -2.42 8.84
C ASP A 22 23.49 -2.04 7.41
N LEU A 23 22.60 -2.85 6.84
CA LEU A 23 21.97 -2.56 5.56
C LEU A 23 20.89 -1.50 5.77
N LEU A 24 20.96 -0.40 5.02
CA LEU A 24 19.92 0.61 4.97
C LEU A 24 19.10 0.45 3.69
N GLU A 25 17.83 0.09 3.84
CA GLU A 25 16.86 0.02 2.75
C GLU A 25 15.84 1.14 2.89
N ILE A 26 15.54 1.80 1.77
CA ILE A 26 14.52 2.86 1.71
C ILE A 26 13.55 2.51 0.59
N ILE A 27 12.33 2.17 0.96
CA ILE A 27 11.23 2.00 0.01
C ILE A 27 10.59 3.37 -0.22
N VAL A 28 10.58 3.82 -1.47
CA VAL A 28 10.07 5.15 -1.83
C VAL A 28 8.81 5.02 -2.67
N GLU A 29 7.70 5.54 -2.16
CA GLU A 29 6.43 5.57 -2.88
C GLU A 29 6.32 6.87 -3.69
N ASN A 30 6.10 6.75 -5.00
CA ASN A 30 5.61 7.88 -5.79
C ASN A 30 4.10 8.04 -5.57
N GLN A 31 3.67 9.09 -4.87
CA GLN A 31 2.26 9.35 -4.52
C GLN A 31 1.43 10.06 -5.61
N GLY A 32 1.96 10.14 -6.83
CA GLY A 32 1.34 10.89 -7.92
C GLY A 32 2.02 12.25 -8.13
N ARG A 33 2.05 12.70 -9.38
CA ARG A 33 2.60 14.01 -9.74
C ARG A 33 1.55 15.10 -9.61
N GLN A 34 1.99 16.31 -9.28
CA GLN A 34 1.15 17.50 -9.39
C GLN A 34 0.63 17.65 -10.82
N THR A 35 -0.66 17.97 -10.95
CA THR A 35 -1.35 18.15 -12.23
C THR A 35 -1.67 19.61 -12.52
N TRP A 36 -1.34 20.53 -11.61
CA TRP A 36 -1.59 21.96 -11.72
C TRP A 36 -0.37 22.77 -11.26
N GLU A 37 -0.11 23.88 -11.93
CA GLU A 37 0.87 24.95 -11.60
C GLU A 37 2.35 24.63 -11.42
N THR A 38 2.81 23.37 -11.51
CA THR A 38 4.25 23.09 -11.64
C THR A 38 4.51 21.75 -12.33
N ILE A 39 5.29 21.75 -13.43
CA ILE A 39 5.60 20.52 -14.21
C ILE A 39 6.80 19.76 -13.61
N LYS A 40 7.63 20.41 -12.79
CA LYS A 40 8.87 19.84 -12.25
C LYS A 40 8.64 19.17 -10.89
N ASP A 41 7.94 18.05 -10.90
CA ASP A 41 7.65 17.23 -9.72
C ASP A 41 8.41 15.89 -9.78
N TYR A 42 9.72 15.96 -9.54
CA TYR A 42 10.58 14.77 -9.43
C TYR A 42 10.20 13.96 -8.20
N LYS A 43 10.26 12.63 -8.33
CA LYS A 43 9.86 11.67 -7.29
C LYS A 43 11.02 10.74 -6.97
N GLY A 44 10.97 10.13 -5.79
CA GLY A 44 12.08 9.36 -5.26
C GLY A 44 12.88 10.16 -4.25
N ILE A 45 14.14 9.74 -4.05
CA ILE A 45 15.12 10.49 -3.28
C ILE A 45 15.73 11.54 -4.21
N VAL A 46 15.26 12.78 -4.11
CA VAL A 46 15.64 13.89 -5.00
C VAL A 46 16.82 14.73 -4.47
N SER A 47 17.33 14.40 -3.28
CA SER A 47 18.45 15.07 -2.63
C SER A 47 19.29 14.07 -1.82
N ALA A 48 20.48 14.49 -1.38
CA ALA A 48 21.37 13.65 -0.58
C ALA A 48 20.68 13.10 0.69
N VAL A 49 20.82 11.80 0.94
CA VAL A 49 20.51 11.18 2.23
C VAL A 49 21.72 11.36 3.15
N LYS A 50 21.48 11.82 4.37
CA LYS A 50 22.53 12.09 5.36
C LYS A 50 22.29 11.27 6.63
N LEU A 51 23.36 10.73 7.21
CA LEU A 51 23.40 10.14 8.54
C LEU A 51 24.30 11.01 9.41
N ASP A 52 23.77 11.54 10.50
CA ASP A 52 24.46 12.48 11.40
C ASP A 52 25.18 13.63 10.65
N GLY A 53 24.50 14.20 9.65
CA GLY A 53 25.00 15.30 8.83
C GLY A 53 25.94 14.89 7.68
N SER A 54 26.45 13.65 7.68
CA SER A 54 27.34 13.14 6.63
C SER A 54 26.55 12.44 5.53
N GLN A 55 26.84 12.77 4.26
CA GLN A 55 26.15 12.16 3.11
C GLN A 55 26.50 10.67 2.97
N LEU A 56 25.47 9.84 2.82
CA LEU A 56 25.63 8.42 2.48
C LEU A 56 25.80 8.25 0.97
N MET A 57 26.75 7.38 0.60
CA MET A 57 27.14 7.09 -0.79
C MET A 57 27.03 5.58 -1.07
N GLY A 58 27.13 5.18 -2.34
CA GLY A 58 27.15 3.76 -2.74
C GLY A 58 25.77 3.11 -2.83
N TRP A 59 24.72 3.89 -3.10
CA TRP A 59 23.35 3.39 -3.25
C TRP A 59 23.20 2.46 -4.45
N ASN A 60 22.54 1.33 -4.24
CA ASN A 60 21.90 0.58 -5.30
C ASN A 60 20.42 0.98 -5.37
N SER A 61 19.92 1.26 -6.58
CA SER A 61 18.53 1.68 -6.78
C SER A 61 17.87 0.77 -7.81
N CYS A 62 16.79 0.11 -7.39
CA CYS A 62 16.04 -0.81 -8.23
C CYS A 62 14.56 -0.40 -8.24
N PRO A 63 13.90 -0.36 -9.40
CA PRO A 63 12.45 -0.25 -9.44
C PRO A 63 11.83 -1.54 -8.88
N LEU A 64 10.74 -1.40 -8.12
CA LEU A 64 9.95 -2.55 -7.70
C LEU A 64 9.00 -2.95 -8.82
N ASP A 65 9.16 -4.15 -9.37
CA ASP A 65 8.21 -4.72 -10.32
C ASP A 65 6.99 -5.24 -9.55
N VAL A 66 5.98 -4.37 -9.43
CA VAL A 66 4.78 -4.66 -8.67
C VAL A 66 3.94 -5.76 -9.31
N GLU A 67 3.97 -5.92 -10.65
CA GLU A 67 3.26 -7.01 -11.30
C GLU A 67 3.89 -8.36 -10.99
N GLN A 68 5.22 -8.44 -10.98
CA GLN A 68 5.92 -9.66 -10.56
C GLN A 68 5.66 -9.96 -9.09
N LEU A 69 5.65 -8.95 -8.23
CA LEU A 69 5.34 -9.09 -6.81
C LEU A 69 3.91 -9.61 -6.58
N VAL A 70 2.93 -9.11 -7.32
CA VAL A 70 1.53 -9.61 -7.30
C VAL A 70 1.44 -11.06 -7.79
N LYS A 71 2.19 -11.44 -8.82
CA LYS A 71 2.22 -12.82 -9.32
C LYS A 71 2.90 -13.78 -8.33
N ALA A 72 3.98 -13.34 -7.69
CA ALA A 72 4.75 -14.14 -6.74
C ALA A 72 3.98 -14.39 -5.43
N SER A 73 3.25 -13.39 -4.92
CA SER A 73 2.55 -13.49 -3.64
C SER A 73 1.41 -14.50 -3.63
N VAL A 74 0.76 -14.74 -4.77
CA VAL A 74 -0.27 -15.78 -4.93
C VAL A 74 0.30 -17.20 -4.80
N SER A 75 1.63 -17.36 -4.94
CA SER A 75 2.30 -18.67 -5.00
C SER A 75 3.08 -19.02 -3.73
N GLN A 76 3.16 -18.13 -2.74
CA GLN A 76 3.99 -18.30 -1.55
C GLN A 76 3.13 -18.45 -0.29
N ASN A 77 3.22 -19.60 0.36
CA ASN A 77 2.70 -19.81 1.71
C ASN A 77 3.84 -19.68 2.71
N SER A 78 4.09 -18.46 3.19
CA SER A 78 4.99 -18.26 4.32
C SER A 78 4.25 -18.56 5.63
N ALA A 79 4.90 -19.29 6.54
CA ALA A 79 4.39 -19.50 7.90
C ALA A 79 4.76 -18.35 8.85
N ALA A 80 5.50 -17.34 8.37
CA ALA A 80 5.85 -16.18 9.17
C ALA A 80 4.64 -15.26 9.37
N PRO A 81 4.47 -14.65 10.55
CA PRO A 81 3.51 -13.58 10.76
C PRO A 81 3.72 -12.43 9.77
N PHE A 82 2.62 -11.87 9.28
CA PHE A 82 2.65 -10.68 8.44
C PHE A 82 3.29 -9.50 9.17
N SER A 83 3.95 -8.66 8.40
CA SER A 83 4.59 -7.41 8.82
C SER A 83 4.20 -6.27 7.89
N VAL A 84 4.47 -5.03 8.33
CA VAL A 84 4.32 -3.86 7.45
C VAL A 84 5.28 -3.96 6.27
N GLY A 85 4.79 -3.69 5.06
CA GLY A 85 5.53 -3.88 3.82
C GLY A 85 5.28 -5.22 3.13
N ASP A 86 4.60 -6.16 3.81
CA ASP A 86 4.26 -7.45 3.22
C ASP A 86 3.15 -7.36 2.18
N VAL A 87 3.08 -8.43 1.39
CA VAL A 87 2.09 -8.63 0.34
C VAL A 87 1.12 -9.71 0.79
N PHE A 88 -0.15 -9.35 0.86
CA PHE A 88 -1.22 -10.23 1.30
C PHE A 88 -1.97 -10.72 0.06
N SER A 89 -2.37 -11.98 0.06
CA SER A 89 -3.22 -12.55 -0.98
C SER A 89 -4.43 -13.22 -0.33
N GLY A 90 -5.62 -12.90 -0.82
CA GLY A 90 -6.89 -13.43 -0.33
C GLY A 90 -7.82 -13.73 -1.50
N HIS A 91 -8.89 -14.47 -1.26
CA HIS A 91 -9.87 -14.74 -2.30
C HIS A 91 -11.30 -14.75 -1.77
N PHE A 92 -12.24 -14.43 -2.66
CA PHE A 92 -13.67 -14.57 -2.43
C PHE A 92 -14.32 -15.27 -3.61
N VAL A 93 -15.51 -15.85 -3.39
CA VAL A 93 -16.30 -16.50 -4.44
C VAL A 93 -17.53 -15.65 -4.71
N ALA A 94 -17.73 -15.29 -5.98
CA ALA A 94 -18.89 -14.51 -6.43
C ALA A 94 -19.80 -15.38 -7.31
N ASN A 95 -21.10 -15.38 -7.04
CA ASN A 95 -22.07 -16.07 -7.90
C ASN A 95 -22.37 -15.26 -9.17
N THR A 96 -22.44 -13.94 -9.00
CA THR A 96 -22.78 -12.97 -10.06
C THR A 96 -21.77 -11.84 -10.08
N LYS A 97 -21.65 -11.18 -11.23
CA LYS A 97 -20.85 -9.96 -11.36
C LYS A 97 -21.66 -8.80 -10.82
N ALA A 98 -21.17 -8.15 -9.77
CA ALA A 98 -21.81 -7.01 -9.15
C ALA A 98 -20.75 -6.01 -8.69
N ASP A 99 -21.15 -4.75 -8.68
CA ASP A 99 -20.38 -3.69 -8.05
C ASP A 99 -20.31 -3.96 -6.55
N THR A 100 -19.17 -3.64 -5.94
CA THR A 100 -18.99 -3.76 -4.49
C THR A 100 -17.95 -2.75 -4.02
N PHE A 101 -17.73 -2.70 -2.70
CA PHE A 101 -16.76 -1.83 -2.07
C PHE A 101 -15.95 -2.63 -1.06
N ILE A 102 -14.64 -2.41 -1.02
CA ILE A 102 -13.76 -2.98 0.00
C ILE A 102 -13.76 -2.04 1.21
N ASP A 103 -14.05 -2.56 2.39
CA ASP A 103 -13.91 -1.81 3.65
C ASP A 103 -12.46 -1.79 4.11
N MET A 104 -11.83 -0.62 4.00
CA MET A 104 -10.43 -0.42 4.40
C MET A 104 -10.32 0.23 5.78
N THR A 105 -11.40 0.38 6.56
CA THR A 105 -11.41 1.18 7.81
C THR A 105 -10.39 0.69 8.86
N SER A 106 -10.20 -0.62 9.00
CA SER A 106 -9.21 -1.23 9.90
C SER A 106 -7.77 -1.18 9.37
N TRP A 107 -7.60 -0.88 8.08
CA TRP A 107 -6.32 -0.94 7.37
C TRP A 107 -5.55 0.39 7.44
N GLY A 108 -4.28 0.38 7.04
CA GLY A 108 -3.39 1.53 7.05
C GLY A 108 -3.41 2.27 5.72
N LYS A 109 -2.36 2.03 4.94
CA LYS A 109 -2.10 2.68 3.66
C LYS A 109 -1.49 1.68 2.70
N GLY A 110 -1.96 1.67 1.46
CA GLY A 110 -1.45 0.71 0.52
C GLY A 110 -2.10 0.74 -0.85
N VAL A 111 -1.96 -0.37 -1.56
CA VAL A 111 -2.50 -0.56 -2.92
C VAL A 111 -3.17 -1.93 -3.01
N VAL A 112 -4.27 -2.01 -3.77
CA VAL A 112 -5.05 -3.24 -3.93
C VAL A 112 -5.14 -3.64 -5.40
N TRP A 113 -5.03 -4.94 -5.67
CA TRP A 113 -5.29 -5.54 -6.96
C TRP A 113 -6.41 -6.57 -6.86
N LEU A 114 -7.28 -6.63 -7.88
CA LEU A 114 -8.28 -7.66 -8.07
C LEU A 114 -8.01 -8.39 -9.38
N ASN A 115 -7.79 -9.70 -9.33
CA ASN A 115 -7.52 -10.53 -10.51
C ASN A 115 -6.38 -9.95 -11.38
N GLY A 116 -5.36 -9.36 -10.73
CA GLY A 116 -4.23 -8.68 -11.38
C GLY A 116 -4.50 -7.23 -11.82
N PHE A 117 -5.74 -6.75 -11.80
CA PHE A 117 -6.07 -5.36 -12.09
C PHE A 117 -5.83 -4.47 -10.88
N ASN A 118 -5.06 -3.38 -11.04
CA ASN A 118 -4.79 -2.42 -9.98
C ASN A 118 -6.02 -1.54 -9.70
N LEU A 119 -6.67 -1.74 -8.56
CA LEU A 119 -7.83 -0.96 -8.13
C LEU A 119 -7.45 0.43 -7.60
N GLY A 120 -6.17 0.65 -7.31
CA GLY A 120 -5.64 1.92 -6.83
C GLY A 120 -5.25 1.87 -5.36
N ARG A 121 -5.15 3.08 -4.78
CA ARG A 121 -4.61 3.29 -3.43
C ARG A 121 -5.73 3.35 -2.41
N TYR A 122 -5.42 2.94 -1.19
CA TYR A 122 -6.18 3.30 0.00
C TYR A 122 -5.25 4.01 0.99
N TRP A 123 -5.81 4.92 1.79
CA TRP A 123 -5.10 5.53 2.89
C TRP A 123 -6.08 5.85 4.01
N SER A 124 -6.46 4.81 4.73
CA SER A 124 -7.56 4.88 5.69
C SER A 124 -7.16 5.68 6.93
N THR A 125 -5.92 5.66 7.39
CA THR A 125 -5.49 6.48 8.54
C THR A 125 -5.60 7.98 8.28
N ALA A 126 -5.37 8.42 7.03
CA ALA A 126 -5.48 9.81 6.61
C ALA A 126 -6.91 10.19 6.19
N GLY A 127 -7.62 9.31 5.46
CA GLY A 127 -8.93 9.60 4.90
C GLY A 127 -8.91 10.67 3.78
N PRO A 128 -10.08 11.21 3.38
CA PRO A 128 -11.42 10.84 3.86
C PRO A 128 -11.86 9.47 3.35
N GLN A 129 -11.34 9.00 2.22
CA GLN A 129 -11.73 7.73 1.62
C GLN A 129 -11.40 6.53 2.53
N LYS A 130 -12.42 5.76 2.91
CA LYS A 130 -12.27 4.50 3.68
C LYS A 130 -12.76 3.25 2.94
N TYR A 131 -13.44 3.44 1.81
CA TYR A 131 -14.00 2.38 1.00
C TYR A 131 -13.43 2.46 -0.42
N LEU A 132 -12.98 1.33 -0.96
CA LEU A 132 -12.43 1.26 -2.32
C LEU A 132 -13.44 0.59 -3.25
N TYR A 133 -13.84 1.28 -4.32
CA TYR A 133 -14.82 0.75 -5.27
C TYR A 133 -14.25 -0.40 -6.10
N VAL A 134 -15.07 -1.43 -6.30
CA VAL A 134 -14.79 -2.59 -7.13
C VAL A 134 -15.85 -2.66 -8.23
N PRO A 135 -15.48 -2.35 -9.49
CA PRO A 135 -16.37 -2.46 -10.64
C PRO A 135 -16.77 -3.92 -10.94
N ALA A 136 -18.06 -4.17 -11.18
CA ALA A 136 -18.61 -5.45 -11.60
C ALA A 136 -17.87 -6.10 -12.79
N PRO A 137 -17.39 -5.36 -13.81
CA PRO A 137 -16.66 -5.97 -14.93
C PRO A 137 -15.37 -6.68 -14.52
N LEU A 138 -14.74 -6.29 -13.40
CA LEU A 138 -13.53 -6.92 -12.88
C LEU A 138 -13.82 -8.17 -12.04
N VAL A 139 -15.06 -8.32 -11.55
CA VAL A 139 -15.52 -9.48 -10.80
C VAL A 139 -15.82 -10.62 -11.77
N GLN A 140 -15.29 -11.80 -11.48
CA GLN A 140 -15.53 -13.04 -12.21
C GLN A 140 -16.55 -13.89 -11.45
N SER A 141 -17.39 -14.64 -12.16
CA SER A 141 -18.16 -15.70 -11.51
C SER A 141 -17.20 -16.79 -11.04
N GLY A 142 -17.38 -17.26 -9.81
CA GLY A 142 -16.43 -18.16 -9.15
C GLY A 142 -15.38 -17.41 -8.34
N LYS A 143 -14.15 -17.92 -8.34
CA LYS A 143 -13.06 -17.42 -7.48
C LYS A 143 -12.47 -16.13 -8.03
N ASN A 144 -12.34 -15.14 -7.15
CA ASN A 144 -11.66 -13.87 -7.38
C ASN A 144 -10.53 -13.71 -6.37
N THR A 145 -9.37 -13.25 -6.82
CA THR A 145 -8.20 -13.07 -5.95
C THR A 145 -7.91 -11.59 -5.75
N PHE A 146 -7.82 -11.18 -4.49
CA PHE A 146 -7.25 -9.90 -4.12
C PHE A 146 -5.77 -10.07 -3.75
N VAL A 147 -4.97 -9.06 -4.11
CA VAL A 147 -3.63 -8.88 -3.57
C VAL A 147 -3.55 -7.49 -2.96
N PHE A 148 -2.93 -7.37 -1.79
CA PHE A 148 -2.75 -6.11 -1.08
C PHE A 148 -1.26 -5.90 -0.79
N LEU A 149 -0.81 -4.66 -0.93
CA LEU A 149 0.46 -4.19 -0.38
C LEU A 149 0.15 -3.18 0.72
N GLU A 150 0.43 -3.50 1.98
CA GLU A 150 0.16 -2.63 3.14
C GLU A 150 1.47 -2.04 3.67
N LEU A 151 1.53 -0.71 3.79
CA LEU A 151 2.75 0.06 3.95
C LEU A 151 2.83 0.83 5.27
N GLU A 152 1.78 0.79 6.10
CA GLU A 152 1.73 1.59 7.32
C GLU A 152 1.51 0.77 8.59
N LYS A 153 0.56 -0.17 8.60
CA LYS A 153 0.26 -0.98 9.80
C LYS A 153 -0.40 -2.32 9.43
N LEU A 154 -0.24 -3.32 10.28
CA LEU A 154 -1.08 -4.51 10.20
C LEU A 154 -2.54 -4.15 10.49
N SER A 155 -3.46 -4.74 9.71
CA SER A 155 -4.89 -4.50 9.89
C SER A 155 -5.36 -5.00 11.25
N GLY A 156 -6.31 -4.28 11.85
CA GLY A 156 -7.05 -4.77 13.02
C GLY A 156 -7.90 -6.01 12.73
N ASP A 157 -8.12 -6.33 11.45
CA ASP A 157 -8.84 -7.52 10.99
C ASP A 157 -7.93 -8.74 10.83
N CYS A 158 -6.65 -8.63 11.20
CA CYS A 158 -5.74 -9.76 11.32
C CYS A 158 -5.97 -10.50 12.64
N ASP A 159 -5.76 -11.82 12.63
CA ASP A 159 -5.77 -12.60 13.86
C ASP A 159 -4.64 -12.20 14.81
N SER A 160 -4.71 -12.65 16.06
CA SER A 160 -3.70 -12.32 17.09
C SER A 160 -2.29 -12.82 16.78
N SER A 161 -2.16 -13.81 15.89
CA SER A 161 -0.87 -14.33 15.43
C SER A 161 -0.32 -13.54 14.23
N GLY A 162 -1.13 -12.68 13.60
CA GLY A 162 -0.81 -12.00 12.35
C GLY A 162 -0.61 -12.97 11.19
N SER A 163 -1.16 -14.19 11.23
CA SER A 163 -0.96 -15.21 10.19
C SER A 163 -2.09 -15.24 9.16
N SER A 164 -3.24 -14.67 9.51
CA SER A 164 -4.39 -14.50 8.63
C SER A 164 -5.04 -13.15 8.87
N CYS A 165 -5.59 -12.55 7.80
CA CYS A 165 -6.35 -11.32 7.87
C CYS A 165 -7.62 -11.44 7.03
N ALA A 166 -8.68 -10.78 7.48
CA ALA A 166 -9.94 -10.69 6.75
C ALA A 166 -10.13 -9.31 6.13
N ILE A 167 -10.99 -9.25 5.12
CA ILE A 167 -11.47 -8.01 4.52
C ILE A 167 -12.97 -8.14 4.26
N SER A 168 -13.71 -7.05 4.48
CA SER A 168 -15.16 -7.04 4.24
C SER A 168 -15.47 -6.40 2.89
N LEU A 169 -16.40 -7.03 2.16
CA LEU A 169 -17.01 -6.47 0.96
C LEU A 169 -18.41 -5.95 1.29
N LEU A 170 -18.72 -4.74 0.83
CA LEU A 170 -19.96 -4.04 1.08
C LEU A 170 -20.73 -3.82 -0.22
N ASP A 171 -22.06 -3.75 -0.13
CA ASP A 171 -22.94 -3.39 -1.24
C ASP A 171 -22.99 -1.87 -1.51
N HIS A 172 -22.67 -1.06 -0.50
CA HIS A 172 -22.54 0.39 -0.61
C HIS A 172 -21.43 0.92 0.33
N PRO A 173 -20.80 2.06 0.02
CA PRO A 173 -19.89 2.70 0.95
C PRO A 173 -20.70 3.30 2.11
N LEU A 174 -20.20 3.17 3.34
CA LEU A 174 -20.88 3.78 4.48
C LEU A 174 -20.61 5.30 4.49
N ASN A 175 -21.65 6.07 4.80
CA ASN A 175 -21.52 7.52 4.95
C ASN A 175 -20.62 7.85 6.14
N TYR A 176 -19.72 8.81 5.96
CA TYR A 176 -18.91 9.35 7.06
C TYR A 176 -19.84 10.01 8.09
N LYS A 177 -19.71 9.61 9.37
CA LYS A 177 -20.30 10.34 10.50
C LYS A 177 -19.40 11.50 10.91
#